data_AF-A0A182RM54-F1
#
_entry.id   AF-A0A182RM54-F1
#
_cell.length_a   1.000
_cell.length_b   1.000
_cell.length_c   1.000
_cell.angle_alpha   90.00
_cell.angle_beta   90.00
_cell.angle_gamma   90.00
#
_symmetry.space_group_name_H-M   'P 1'
#
loop_
_entity.id
_entity.type
_entity.pdbx_description
1 polymer ?
#
loop_
_entity_poly.entity_id
_entity_poly.type
_entity_poly.pdbx_seq_one_letter_code
_entity_poly.pdbx_strand_id
1 'polypeptide(L)'
;MSQFSSIATCFGHVVLAAVTGWSLKYLPSPNSTPTVPFVWIMLWCLMAYSMLGIIRFSHPQPGKMLRFLYEHIALLAKVCPLPFLNAQLYLQPDQPLFKQLFQNGLGYTFLLSALVAYVLCNIFSDLNRRHIGEYVSTAVLLLNAVGLTLVSCSSENFWAMGLVVSFVSKHFLLPLLAERYRMPHALLYTYGLSFYEIFAVNAVIDVQTSTIRVIM
;
A
#
# COMPACT_ATOMS: atom_id res chain seq x y z
N MET A 1 -23.87 -5.56 10.39
CA MET A 1 -22.63 -6.05 11.03
C MET A 1 -22.95 -6.41 12.47
N SER A 2 -22.57 -7.59 12.93
CA SER A 2 -22.66 -7.94 14.35
C SER A 2 -21.68 -7.07 15.16
N GLN A 3 -21.97 -6.82 16.45
CA GLN A 3 -21.06 -6.06 17.32
C GLN A 3 -19.66 -6.69 17.38
N PHE A 4 -19.58 -8.03 17.43
CA PHE A 4 -18.32 -8.78 17.36
C PHE A 4 -17.50 -8.49 16.10
N SER A 5 -18.15 -8.34 14.95
CA SER A 5 -17.48 -7.99 13.69
C SER A 5 -16.90 -6.56 13.72
N SER A 6 -17.58 -5.62 14.38
CA SER A 6 -17.07 -4.25 14.54
C SER A 6 -15.86 -4.21 15.47
N ILE A 7 -15.94 -4.89 16.61
CA ILE A 7 -14.84 -4.97 17.59
C ILE A 7 -13.60 -5.62 16.96
N ALA A 8 -13.77 -6.73 16.25
CA ALA A 8 -12.66 -7.39 15.57
C ALA A 8 -12.02 -6.47 14.51
N THR A 9 -12.83 -5.77 13.70
CA THR A 9 -12.33 -4.80 12.70
C THR A 9 -11.58 -3.65 13.36
N CYS A 10 -12.09 -3.12 14.47
CA CYS A 10 -11.41 -2.10 15.27
C CYS A 10 -10.05 -2.60 15.76
N PHE A 11 -10.00 -3.81 16.32
CA PHE A 11 -8.75 -4.42 16.77
C PHE A 11 -7.75 -4.62 15.62
N GLY A 12 -8.23 -5.01 14.43
CA GLY A 12 -7.40 -5.05 13.23
C GLY A 12 -6.73 -3.70 12.93
N HIS A 13 -7.46 -2.59 13.04
CA HIS A 13 -6.88 -1.25 12.86
C HIS A 13 -5.96 -0.83 14.01
N VAL A 14 -6.15 -1.32 15.24
CA VAL A 14 -5.16 -1.12 16.31
C VAL A 14 -3.86 -1.83 15.98
N VAL A 15 -3.94 -3.08 15.52
CA VAL A 15 -2.76 -3.86 15.10
C VAL A 15 -2.06 -3.17 13.93
N LEU A 16 -2.79 -2.77 12.88
CA LEU A 16 -2.21 -2.05 11.75
C LEU A 16 -1.50 -0.78 12.22
N ALA A 17 -2.13 0.05 13.05
CA ALA A 17 -1.49 1.26 13.58
C ALA A 17 -0.19 0.96 14.35
N ALA A 18 -0.17 -0.11 15.15
CA ALA A 18 1.03 -0.53 15.86
C ALA A 18 2.14 -0.98 14.89
N VAL A 19 1.78 -1.76 13.86
CA VAL A 19 2.73 -2.16 12.80
C VAL A 19 3.22 -0.95 12.01
N THR A 20 2.35 0.00 11.67
CA THR A 20 2.75 1.23 10.96
C THR A 20 3.66 2.09 11.81
N GLY A 21 3.39 2.21 13.12
CA GLY A 21 4.27 2.90 14.06
C GLY A 21 5.64 2.23 14.19
N TRP A 22 5.67 0.90 14.22
CA TRP A 22 6.92 0.12 14.14
C TRP A 22 7.65 0.40 12.82
N SER A 23 6.96 0.28 11.69
CA SER A 23 7.48 0.54 10.35
C SER A 23 8.13 1.93 10.23
N LEU A 24 7.48 2.98 10.73
CA LEU A 24 8.00 4.36 10.74
C LEU A 24 9.26 4.52 11.59
N LYS A 25 9.41 3.74 12.67
CA LYS A 25 10.60 3.77 13.53
C LYS A 25 11.84 3.17 12.83
N TYR A 26 11.64 2.14 12.02
CA TYR A 26 12.73 1.42 11.34
C TYR A 26 13.04 1.96 9.95
N LEU A 27 12.15 2.79 9.39
CA LEU A 27 12.41 3.41 8.10
C LEU A 27 13.55 4.44 8.24
N PRO A 28 14.53 4.44 7.34
CA PRO A 28 15.61 5.42 7.33
C PRO A 28 15.08 6.86 7.25
N SER A 29 15.83 7.80 7.82
CA SER A 29 15.42 9.20 7.93
C SER A 29 15.04 9.77 6.56
N PRO A 30 13.91 10.50 6.43
CA PRO A 30 13.53 11.10 5.15
C PRO A 30 14.58 12.09 4.64
N ASN A 31 15.40 12.65 5.53
CA ASN A 31 16.46 13.60 5.19
C ASN A 31 17.75 12.93 4.69
N SER A 32 17.88 11.60 4.80
CA SER A 32 19.08 10.88 4.34
C SER A 32 19.01 10.46 2.87
N THR A 33 17.89 10.69 2.18
CA THR A 33 17.74 10.40 0.74
C THR A 33 17.42 11.68 -0.04
N PRO A 34 18.09 11.96 -1.18
CA PRO A 34 17.84 13.15 -2.00
C PRO A 34 16.53 13.08 -2.81
N THR A 35 15.73 12.04 -2.60
CA THR A 35 14.49 11.75 -3.33
C THR A 35 13.28 11.90 -2.42
N VAL A 36 12.11 12.17 -3.01
CA VAL A 36 10.85 12.26 -2.25
C VAL A 36 10.62 10.95 -1.47
N PRO A 37 10.36 11.01 -0.15
CA PRO A 37 10.26 9.81 0.68
C PRO A 37 8.87 9.17 0.56
N PHE A 38 8.59 8.58 -0.61
CA PHE A 38 7.25 8.04 -0.94
C PHE A 38 6.77 6.98 0.05
N VAL A 39 7.67 6.17 0.61
CA VAL A 39 7.32 5.15 1.60
C VAL A 39 6.94 5.77 2.95
N TRP A 40 7.56 6.89 3.34
CA TRP A 40 7.10 7.66 4.51
C TRP A 40 5.69 8.19 4.29
N ILE A 41 5.40 8.76 3.11
CA ILE A 41 4.07 9.27 2.77
C ILE A 41 3.04 8.13 2.81
N MET A 42 3.39 6.98 2.21
CA MET A 42 2.55 5.77 2.26
C MET A 42 2.22 5.37 3.70
N LEU A 43 3.23 5.24 4.57
CA LEU A 43 3.02 4.84 5.96
C LEU A 43 2.17 5.85 6.73
N TRP A 44 2.33 7.15 6.51
CA TRP A 44 1.46 8.16 7.10
C TRP A 44 0.01 8.06 6.60
N CYS A 45 -0.21 7.77 5.32
CA CYS A 45 -1.54 7.49 4.79
C CYS A 45 -2.16 6.24 5.44
N LEU A 46 -1.39 5.18 5.64
CA LEU A 46 -1.84 3.95 6.31
C LEU A 46 -2.11 4.19 7.81
N MET A 47 -1.31 5.02 8.48
CA MET A 47 -1.57 5.44 9.85
C MET A 47 -2.90 6.20 9.95
N ALA A 48 -3.14 7.16 9.06
CA ALA A 48 -4.40 7.90 9.00
C ALA A 48 -5.60 6.98 8.72
N TYR A 49 -5.45 6.03 7.79
CA TYR A 49 -6.44 4.99 7.51
C TYR A 49 -6.77 4.18 8.77
N SER A 50 -5.74 3.74 9.48
CA SER A 50 -5.89 2.95 10.70
C SER A 50 -6.59 3.72 11.81
N MET A 51 -6.17 4.96 12.07
CA MET A 51 -6.78 5.82 13.10
C MET A 51 -8.26 6.09 12.82
N LEU A 52 -8.61 6.40 11.57
CA LEU A 52 -10.01 6.56 11.19
C LEU A 52 -10.80 5.26 11.27
N GLY A 53 -10.17 4.12 11.01
CA GLY A 53 -10.75 2.80 11.23
C GLY A 53 -11.11 2.57 12.69
N ILE A 54 -10.19 2.84 13.62
CA ILE A 54 -10.43 2.74 15.06
C ILE A 54 -11.63 3.60 15.47
N ILE A 55 -11.65 4.88 15.04
CA ILE A 55 -12.73 5.80 15.38
C ILE A 55 -14.07 5.34 14.78
N ARG A 56 -14.07 4.88 13.51
CA ARG A 56 -15.28 4.41 12.83
C ARG A 56 -15.88 3.16 13.48
N PHE A 57 -15.05 2.17 13.81
CA PHE A 57 -15.51 0.86 14.28
C PHE A 57 -15.68 0.77 15.80
N SER A 58 -15.18 1.76 16.56
CA SER A 58 -15.46 1.91 18.00
C SER A 58 -16.82 2.56 18.27
N HIS A 59 -17.34 3.39 17.35
CA HIS A 59 -18.61 4.08 17.53
C HIS A 59 -19.80 3.25 16.96
N PRO A 60 -20.90 3.04 17.70
CA PRO A 60 -22.04 2.23 17.24
C PRO A 60 -22.80 2.86 16.06
N GLN A 61 -22.72 4.18 15.89
CA GLN A 61 -23.31 4.92 14.77
C GLN A 61 -22.33 5.97 14.23
N PRO A 62 -21.39 5.62 13.34
CA PRO A 62 -20.45 6.60 12.80
C PRO A 62 -21.21 7.62 11.94
N GLY A 63 -20.95 8.92 12.16
CA GLY A 63 -21.58 10.01 11.41
C GLY A 63 -21.27 9.96 9.90
N LYS A 64 -22.09 10.63 9.09
CA LYS A 64 -21.95 10.62 7.61
C LYS A 64 -20.57 11.06 7.13
N MET A 65 -20.03 12.13 7.73
CA MET A 65 -18.71 12.66 7.37
C MET A 65 -17.57 11.67 7.68
N LEU A 66 -17.64 10.99 8.83
CA LEU A 66 -16.64 9.99 9.20
C LEU A 66 -16.66 8.78 8.26
N ARG A 67 -17.85 8.34 7.84
CA ARG A 67 -17.99 7.26 6.85
C ARG A 67 -17.38 7.66 5.51
N PHE A 68 -17.71 8.86 5.03
CA PHE A 68 -17.20 9.42 3.78
C PHE A 68 -15.66 9.53 3.80
N LEU A 69 -15.10 10.10 4.87
CA LEU A 69 -13.65 10.25 5.02
C LEU A 69 -12.94 8.90 5.08
N TYR A 70 -13.49 7.94 5.83
CA TYR A 70 -12.94 6.58 5.88
C TYR A 70 -12.99 5.91 4.50
N GLU A 71 -14.06 6.05 3.73
CA GLU A 71 -14.18 5.45 2.41
C GLU A 71 -13.13 6.01 1.43
N HIS A 72 -12.88 7.32 1.46
CA HIS A 72 -11.83 7.95 0.64
C HIS A 72 -10.44 7.49 1.04
N ILE A 73 -10.15 7.44 2.34
CA ILE A 73 -8.84 7.00 2.82
C ILE A 73 -8.66 5.49 2.64
N ALA A 74 -9.72 4.69 2.72
CA ALA A 74 -9.70 3.27 2.35
C ALA A 74 -9.35 3.08 0.87
N LEU A 75 -9.88 3.92 -0.02
CA LEU A 75 -9.54 3.90 -1.44
C LEU A 75 -8.07 4.28 -1.67
N LEU A 76 -7.56 5.30 -0.97
CA LEU A 76 -6.14 5.64 -1.00
C LEU A 76 -5.26 4.49 -0.49
N ALA A 77 -5.61 3.90 0.65
CA ALA A 77 -4.92 2.74 1.23
C ALA A 77 -4.99 1.48 0.34
N LYS A 78 -5.93 1.43 -0.62
CA LYS A 78 -6.02 0.38 -1.63
C LYS A 78 -5.10 0.65 -2.82
N VAL A 79 -5.11 1.87 -3.36
CA VAL A 79 -4.51 2.17 -4.66
C VAL A 79 -3.08 2.69 -4.56
N CYS A 80 -2.74 3.45 -3.51
CA CYS A 80 -1.47 4.17 -3.43
C CYS A 80 -0.26 3.37 -2.92
N PRO A 81 -0.37 2.38 -1.99
CA PRO A 81 0.82 1.79 -1.37
C PRO A 81 1.81 1.16 -2.35
N LEU A 82 1.33 0.39 -3.32
CA LEU A 82 2.19 -0.31 -4.27
C LEU A 82 2.87 0.64 -5.27
N PRO A 83 2.15 1.60 -5.89
CA PRO A 83 2.77 2.67 -6.68
C PRO A 83 3.78 3.52 -5.93
N PHE A 84 3.51 3.88 -4.67
CA PHE A 84 4.44 4.69 -3.87
C PHE A 84 5.73 3.91 -3.58
N LEU A 85 5.61 2.61 -3.31
CA LEU A 85 6.78 1.77 -3.15
C LEU A 85 7.56 1.62 -4.46
N ASN A 86 6.88 1.36 -5.59
CA ASN A 86 7.54 1.32 -6.90
C ASN A 86 8.28 2.64 -7.16
N ALA A 87 7.65 3.78 -6.91
CA ALA A 87 8.30 5.08 -7.05
C ALA A 87 9.58 5.17 -6.21
N GLN A 88 9.54 4.74 -4.94
CA GLN A 88 10.73 4.72 -4.07
C GLN A 88 11.84 3.79 -4.60
N LEU A 89 11.48 2.63 -5.14
CA LEU A 89 12.46 1.65 -5.61
C LEU A 89 13.06 2.01 -6.98
N TYR A 90 12.29 2.68 -7.84
CA TYR A 90 12.73 3.08 -9.19
C TYR A 90 13.43 4.46 -9.21
N LEU A 91 13.02 5.39 -8.35
CA LEU A 91 13.62 6.73 -8.28
C LEU A 91 14.84 6.70 -7.35
N GLN A 92 15.90 5.99 -7.74
CA GLN A 92 17.16 5.96 -7.00
C GLN A 92 18.17 6.95 -7.59
N PRO A 93 18.85 7.76 -6.76
CA PRO A 93 20.01 8.53 -7.20
C PRO A 93 21.16 7.55 -7.51
N ASP A 94 22.09 7.95 -8.38
CA ASP A 94 23.33 7.20 -8.70
C ASP A 94 23.17 5.99 -9.64
N GLN A 95 22.53 6.22 -10.80
CA GLN A 95 22.52 5.26 -11.89
C GLN A 95 23.07 5.87 -13.19
N PRO A 96 23.60 5.04 -14.13
CA PRO A 96 24.02 5.54 -15.43
C PRO A 96 22.85 6.24 -16.14
N LEU A 97 23.15 7.37 -16.79
CA LEU A 97 22.15 8.36 -17.24
C LEU A 97 20.97 7.77 -18.04
N PHE A 98 21.22 6.81 -18.94
CA PHE A 98 20.17 6.14 -19.71
C PHE A 98 19.26 5.27 -18.83
N LYS A 99 19.86 4.49 -17.92
CA LYS A 99 19.13 3.64 -16.97
C LYS A 99 18.31 4.51 -16.01
N GLN A 100 18.89 5.61 -15.54
CA GLN A 100 18.23 6.57 -14.66
C GLN A 100 17.01 7.20 -15.33
N LEU A 101 17.12 7.66 -16.59
CA LEU A 101 15.98 8.25 -17.31
C LEU A 101 14.83 7.24 -17.47
N PHE A 102 15.15 6.01 -17.86
CA PHE A 102 14.17 4.95 -18.03
C PHE A 102 13.50 4.59 -16.70
N GLN A 103 14.27 4.39 -15.64
CA GLN A 103 13.72 4.05 -14.31
C GLN A 103 12.90 5.18 -13.72
N ASN A 104 13.34 6.43 -13.87
CA ASN A 104 12.56 7.60 -13.44
C ASN A 104 11.23 7.68 -14.19
N GLY A 105 11.27 7.48 -15.51
CA GLY A 105 10.06 7.41 -16.34
C GLY A 105 9.07 6.35 -15.82
N LEU A 106 9.56 5.14 -15.51
CA LEU A 106 8.73 4.08 -14.94
C LEU A 106 8.19 4.45 -13.55
N GLY A 107 9.01 4.98 -12.65
CA GLY A 107 8.61 5.39 -11.30
C GLY A 107 7.47 6.42 -11.32
N TYR A 108 7.60 7.48 -12.12
CA TYR A 108 6.53 8.48 -12.28
C TYR A 108 5.31 7.91 -13.00
N THR A 109 5.49 7.00 -13.96
CA THR A 109 4.36 6.33 -14.64
C THR A 109 3.54 5.50 -13.66
N PHE A 110 4.18 4.80 -12.72
CA PHE A 110 3.48 4.06 -11.67
C PHE A 110 2.69 5.00 -10.75
N LEU A 111 3.24 6.14 -10.35
CA LEU A 111 2.50 7.16 -9.59
C LEU A 111 1.29 7.70 -10.36
N LEU A 112 1.48 8.01 -11.65
CA LEU A 112 0.39 8.47 -12.51
C LEU A 112 -0.70 7.40 -12.65
N SER A 113 -0.32 6.12 -12.76
CA SER A 113 -1.27 5.02 -12.80
C SER A 113 -2.13 4.95 -11.53
N ALA A 114 -1.55 5.25 -10.36
CA ALA A 114 -2.26 5.33 -9.08
C ALA A 114 -3.30 6.46 -9.09
N LEU A 115 -2.91 7.63 -9.60
CA LEU A 115 -3.81 8.78 -9.74
C LEU A 115 -4.98 8.45 -10.66
N VAL A 116 -4.71 7.82 -11.81
CA VAL A 116 -5.73 7.37 -12.75
C VAL A 116 -6.70 6.38 -12.09
N ALA A 117 -6.18 5.37 -11.38
CA ALA A 117 -7.02 4.41 -10.67
C ALA A 117 -7.87 5.09 -9.57
N TYR A 118 -7.30 6.03 -8.82
CA TYR A 118 -8.03 6.78 -7.80
C TYR A 118 -9.16 7.62 -8.41
N VAL A 119 -8.86 8.40 -9.46
CA VAL A 119 -9.85 9.24 -10.15
C VAL A 119 -10.98 8.39 -10.75
N LEU A 120 -10.64 7.31 -11.45
CA LEU A 120 -11.65 6.44 -12.07
C LEU A 120 -12.52 5.73 -11.02
N CYS A 121 -11.96 5.32 -9.88
CA CYS A 121 -12.76 4.76 -8.79
C CYS A 121 -13.74 5.77 -8.19
N ASN A 122 -13.37 7.06 -8.14
CA ASN A 122 -14.27 8.11 -7.66
C ASN A 122 -15.36 8.45 -8.69
N ILE A 123 -15.00 8.54 -9.98
CA ILE A 123 -15.96 8.79 -11.07
C ILE A 123 -16.99 7.66 -11.16
N PHE A 124 -16.54 6.41 -11.02
CA PHE A 124 -17.41 5.23 -11.06
C PHE A 124 -17.87 4.77 -9.67
N SER A 125 -18.01 5.69 -8.72
CA SER A 125 -18.45 5.37 -7.36
C SER A 125 -19.91 4.93 -7.25
N ASP A 126 -20.72 5.18 -8.30
CA ASP A 126 -22.10 4.71 -8.39
C ASP A 126 -22.21 3.19 -8.26
N LEU A 127 -23.19 2.71 -7.49
CA LEU A 127 -23.44 1.28 -7.24
C LEU A 127 -23.48 0.44 -8.53
N ASN A 128 -24.07 0.97 -9.60
CA ASN A 128 -24.19 0.26 -10.88
C ASN A 128 -22.85 0.18 -11.66
N ARG A 129 -21.92 1.11 -11.43
CA ARG A 129 -20.65 1.22 -12.18
C ARG A 129 -19.41 0.91 -11.34
N ARG A 130 -19.58 0.66 -10.04
CA ARG A 130 -18.51 0.37 -9.09
C ARG A 130 -17.58 -0.77 -9.53
N HIS A 131 -18.13 -1.79 -10.18
CA HIS A 131 -17.35 -2.93 -10.70
C HIS A 131 -16.29 -2.47 -11.72
N ILE A 132 -16.56 -1.44 -12.52
CA ILE A 132 -15.60 -0.88 -13.50
C ILE A 132 -14.40 -0.28 -12.77
N GLY A 133 -14.64 0.53 -11.73
CA GLY A 133 -13.58 1.07 -10.88
C GLY A 133 -12.76 -0.03 -10.19
N GLU A 134 -13.41 -1.10 -9.75
CA GLU A 134 -12.74 -2.25 -9.14
C GLU A 134 -11.86 -3.02 -10.14
N TYR A 135 -12.30 -3.22 -11.38
CA TYR A 135 -11.48 -3.81 -12.43
C TYR A 135 -10.30 -2.94 -12.82
N VAL A 136 -10.51 -1.64 -13.00
CA VAL A 136 -9.44 -0.68 -13.34
C VAL A 136 -8.39 -0.62 -12.23
N SER A 137 -8.82 -0.47 -10.96
CA SER A 137 -7.88 -0.46 -9.83
C SER A 137 -7.11 -1.78 -9.72
N THR A 138 -7.76 -2.92 -9.97
CA THR A 138 -7.08 -4.22 -9.98
C THR A 138 -6.06 -4.33 -11.11
N ALA A 139 -6.42 -3.92 -12.33
CA ALA A 139 -5.50 -3.93 -13.47
C ALA A 139 -4.27 -3.04 -13.22
N VAL A 140 -4.48 -1.84 -12.68
CA VAL A 140 -3.37 -0.93 -12.31
C VAL A 140 -2.50 -1.54 -11.22
N LEU A 141 -3.08 -2.13 -10.18
CA LEU A 141 -2.30 -2.77 -9.11
C LEU A 141 -1.53 -3.99 -9.61
N LEU A 142 -2.10 -4.78 -10.53
CA LEU A 142 -1.39 -5.88 -11.19
C LEU A 142 -0.21 -5.39 -12.03
N LEU A 143 -0.40 -4.32 -12.81
CA LEU A 143 0.69 -3.70 -13.57
C LEU A 143 1.81 -3.21 -12.64
N ASN A 144 1.44 -2.62 -11.50
CA ASN A 144 2.39 -2.23 -10.47
C ASN A 144 3.09 -3.44 -9.82
N ALA A 145 2.40 -4.56 -9.64
CA ALA A 145 2.99 -5.79 -9.11
C ALA A 145 3.99 -6.41 -10.10
N VAL A 146 3.71 -6.34 -11.40
CA VAL A 146 4.67 -6.70 -12.46
C VAL A 146 5.89 -5.78 -12.40
N GLY A 147 5.68 -4.47 -12.28
CA GLY A 147 6.76 -3.50 -12.07
C GLY A 147 7.62 -3.84 -10.86
N LEU A 148 6.98 -4.13 -9.72
CA LEU A 148 7.67 -4.54 -8.51
C LEU A 148 8.48 -5.83 -8.72
N THR A 149 7.93 -6.81 -9.45
CA THR A 149 8.62 -8.06 -9.78
C THR A 149 9.86 -7.79 -10.62
N LEU A 150 9.75 -6.94 -11.64
CA LEU A 150 10.87 -6.58 -12.52
C LEU A 150 12.00 -5.90 -11.74
N VAL A 151 11.69 -4.92 -10.89
CA VAL A 151 12.72 -4.27 -10.07
C VAL A 151 13.33 -5.24 -9.07
N SER A 152 12.50 -6.10 -8.44
CA SER A 152 12.97 -7.13 -7.49
C SER A 152 13.95 -8.09 -8.13
N CYS A 153 13.65 -8.62 -9.32
CA CYS A 153 14.55 -9.50 -10.07
C CYS A 153 15.84 -8.77 -10.48
N SER A 154 15.75 -7.49 -10.89
CA SER A 154 16.92 -6.74 -11.35
C SER A 154 17.86 -6.29 -10.22
N SER A 155 17.35 -6.24 -8.99
CA SER A 155 18.09 -5.79 -7.79
C SER A 155 18.40 -6.92 -6.80
N GLU A 156 18.01 -8.16 -7.13
CA GLU A 156 18.11 -9.32 -6.24
C GLU A 156 17.47 -9.12 -4.85
N ASN A 157 16.48 -8.22 -4.76
CA ASN A 157 15.81 -7.88 -3.52
C ASN A 157 14.72 -8.90 -3.19
N PHE A 158 15.07 -9.90 -2.38
CA PHE A 158 14.16 -10.96 -1.94
C PHE A 158 12.99 -10.44 -1.09
N TRP A 159 13.17 -9.33 -0.36
CA TRP A 159 12.08 -8.71 0.41
C TRP A 159 11.01 -8.12 -0.50
N ALA A 160 11.42 -7.49 -1.59
CA ALA A 160 10.51 -6.97 -2.62
C ALA A 160 9.78 -8.11 -3.36
N MET A 161 10.45 -9.24 -3.60
CA MET A 161 9.79 -10.45 -4.11
C MET A 161 8.75 -11.01 -3.11
N GLY A 162 9.11 -11.08 -1.83
CA GLY A 162 8.19 -11.46 -0.75
C GLY A 162 6.98 -10.53 -0.66
N LEU A 163 7.18 -9.24 -0.92
CA LEU A 163 6.11 -8.26 -0.99
C LEU A 163 5.16 -8.53 -2.16
N VAL A 164 5.64 -8.92 -3.34
CA VAL A 164 4.77 -9.33 -4.46
C VAL A 164 3.88 -10.49 -4.03
N VAL A 165 4.46 -11.51 -3.39
CA VAL A 165 3.70 -12.66 -2.88
C VAL A 165 2.67 -12.23 -1.83
N SER A 166 3.06 -11.36 -0.90
CA SER A 166 2.16 -10.79 0.11
C SER A 166 1.04 -9.97 -0.53
N PHE A 167 1.32 -9.20 -1.58
CA PHE A 167 0.35 -8.41 -2.31
C PHE A 167 -0.66 -9.32 -3.04
N VAL A 168 -0.19 -10.31 -3.79
CA VAL A 168 -1.05 -11.26 -4.53
C VAL A 168 -1.93 -12.04 -3.55
N SER A 169 -1.35 -12.51 -2.44
CA SER A 169 -2.10 -13.18 -1.38
C SER A 169 -3.17 -12.27 -0.77
N LYS A 170 -2.81 -11.02 -0.44
CA LYS A 170 -3.77 -10.02 0.06
C LYS A 170 -4.89 -9.72 -0.92
N HIS A 171 -4.57 -9.56 -2.20
CA HIS A 171 -5.50 -9.07 -3.22
C HIS A 171 -6.44 -10.17 -3.75
N PHE A 172 -5.97 -11.41 -3.86
CA PHE A 172 -6.75 -12.52 -4.44
C PHE A 172 -7.14 -13.59 -3.42
N LEU A 173 -6.23 -13.98 -2.52
CA LEU A 173 -6.48 -15.09 -1.59
C LEU A 173 -7.36 -14.66 -0.41
N LEU A 174 -7.10 -13.49 0.18
CA LEU A 174 -7.86 -13.03 1.35
C LEU A 174 -9.36 -12.81 1.04
N PRO A 175 -9.78 -12.21 -0.09
CA PRO A 175 -11.21 -12.10 -0.41
C PRO A 175 -11.91 -13.47 -0.48
N LEU A 176 -11.26 -14.48 -1.07
CA LEU A 176 -11.80 -15.85 -1.14
C LEU A 176 -11.94 -16.49 0.24
N LEU A 177 -10.95 -16.26 1.12
CA LEU A 177 -11.00 -16.73 2.52
C LEU A 177 -12.10 -16.01 3.31
N ALA A 178 -12.25 -14.70 3.12
CA ALA A 178 -13.27 -13.92 3.79
C ALA A 178 -14.68 -14.40 3.42
N GLU A 179 -14.92 -14.72 2.14
CA GLU A 179 -16.19 -15.29 1.69
C GLU A 179 -16.42 -16.69 2.26
N ARG A 180 -15.42 -17.57 2.16
CA ARG A 180 -15.51 -18.97 2.64
C ARG A 180 -15.77 -19.06 4.15
N TYR A 181 -15.11 -18.22 4.95
CA TYR A 181 -15.20 -18.24 6.41
C TYR A 181 -16.16 -17.18 6.98
N ARG A 182 -16.90 -16.46 6.13
CA ARG A 182 -17.82 -15.36 6.51
C ARG A 182 -17.16 -14.31 7.41
N MET A 183 -15.88 -14.03 7.17
CA MET A 183 -15.14 -13.02 7.92
C MET A 183 -15.34 -11.62 7.31
N PRO A 184 -15.29 -10.54 8.11
CA PRO A 184 -15.39 -9.19 7.57
C PRO A 184 -14.20 -8.88 6.64
N HIS A 185 -14.48 -8.53 5.38
CA HIS A 185 -13.42 -8.19 4.41
C HIS A 185 -12.48 -7.09 4.89
N ALA A 186 -13.03 -6.08 5.59
CA ALA A 186 -12.22 -4.99 6.16
C ALA A 186 -11.18 -5.49 7.17
N LEU A 187 -11.55 -6.44 8.03
CA LEU A 187 -10.62 -7.03 9.02
C LEU A 187 -9.46 -7.73 8.32
N LEU A 188 -9.78 -8.61 7.37
CA LEU A 188 -8.79 -9.44 6.69
C LEU A 188 -7.88 -8.57 5.80
N TYR A 189 -8.45 -7.57 5.15
CA TYR A 189 -7.71 -6.57 4.38
C TYR A 189 -6.70 -5.80 5.26
N THR A 190 -7.14 -5.33 6.44
CA THR A 190 -6.29 -4.63 7.39
C THR A 190 -5.13 -5.50 7.89
N TYR A 191 -5.38 -6.79 8.20
CA TYR A 191 -4.29 -7.72 8.52
C TYR A 191 -3.32 -7.93 7.36
N GLY A 192 -3.84 -8.06 6.14
CA GLY A 192 -3.01 -8.16 4.94
C GLY A 192 -2.14 -6.92 4.72
N LEU A 193 -2.61 -5.73 5.08
CA LEU A 193 -1.80 -4.51 5.07
C LEU A 193 -0.66 -4.55 6.09
N SER A 194 -0.86 -5.14 7.27
CA SER A 194 0.22 -5.29 8.26
C SER A 194 1.38 -6.14 7.74
N PHE A 195 1.10 -7.28 7.11
CA PHE A 195 2.15 -8.09 6.48
C PHE A 195 2.82 -7.36 5.32
N TYR A 196 2.03 -6.67 4.49
CA TYR A 196 2.53 -5.87 3.39
C TYR A 196 3.52 -4.80 3.85
N GLU A 197 3.23 -4.08 4.95
CA GLU A 197 4.13 -3.06 5.50
C GLU A 197 5.48 -3.63 5.94
N ILE A 198 5.49 -4.79 6.59
CA ILE A 198 6.72 -5.43 7.05
C ILE A 198 7.65 -5.74 5.87
N PHE A 199 7.12 -6.32 4.79
CA PHE A 199 7.90 -6.59 3.59
C PHE A 199 8.33 -5.29 2.88
N ALA A 200 7.46 -4.27 2.84
CA ALA A 200 7.76 -3.00 2.19
C ALA A 200 8.91 -2.24 2.89
N VAL A 201 8.92 -2.18 4.23
CA VAL A 201 10.00 -1.54 4.99
C VAL A 201 11.32 -2.26 4.77
N ASN A 202 11.33 -3.60 4.87
CA ASN A 202 12.55 -4.37 4.67
C ASN A 202 13.09 -4.25 3.23
N ALA A 203 12.20 -4.21 2.22
CA ALA A 203 12.61 -3.99 0.84
C ALA A 203 13.34 -2.66 0.64
N VAL A 204 12.89 -1.59 1.29
CA VAL A 204 13.52 -0.26 1.20
C VAL A 204 14.85 -0.22 1.95
N ILE A 205 14.90 -0.82 3.14
CA ILE A 205 16.13 -0.91 3.93
C ILE A 205 17.21 -1.66 3.13
N ASP A 206 16.85 -2.80 2.51
CA ASP A 206 17.77 -3.63 1.72
C ASP A 206 18.41 -2.84 0.56
N VAL A 207 17.60 -2.07 -0.16
CA VAL A 207 18.09 -1.15 -1.21
C VAL A 207 19.09 -0.15 -0.65
N GLN A 208 18.75 0.54 0.44
CA GLN A 208 19.64 1.57 0.99
C GLN A 208 20.94 0.99 1.55
N THR A 209 20.89 -0.17 2.20
CA THR A 209 22.09 -0.86 2.67
C THR A 209 23.00 -1.29 1.52
N SER A 210 22.41 -1.68 0.39
CA SER A 210 23.16 -2.04 -0.82
C SER A 210 23.82 -0.80 -1.44
N THR A 211 23.15 0.35 -1.47
CA THR A 211 23.74 1.62 -1.95
C THR A 211 24.94 2.05 -1.10
N ILE A 212 24.84 1.98 0.23
CA ILE A 212 25.94 2.36 1.14
C ILE A 212 27.19 1.50 0.91
N ARG A 213 27.03 0.19 0.65
CA ARG A 213 28.14 -0.72 0.38
C ARG A 213 28.88 -0.44 -0.93
N VAL A 214 28.25 0.21 -1.91
CA VAL A 214 28.88 0.56 -3.19
C VAL A 214 29.72 1.84 -3.08
N ILE A 215 29.43 2.70 -2.09
CA ILE A 215 30.12 3.99 -1.90
C ILE A 215 31.36 3.87 -0.99
N MET A 216 31.46 2.80 -0.17
CA MET A 216 32.64 2.48 0.65
C MET A 216 33.67 1.63 -0.11
#